data_AF-A0A164YUT7-F1
#
_entry.id   AF-A0A164YUT7-F1
#
_cell.length_a   1.000
_cell.length_b   1.000
_cell.length_c   1.000
_cell.angle_alpha   90.00
_cell.angle_beta   90.00
_cell.angle_gamma   90.00
#
_symmetry.space_group_name_H-M   'P 1'
#
loop_
_entity.id
_entity.type
_entity.pdbx_description
1 polymer ?
#
loop_
_entity_poly.entity_id
_entity_poly.type
_entity_poly.pdbx_seq_one_letter_code
_entity_poly.pdbx_strand_id
1 'polypeptide(L)'
;MALEKARLGSEIDFVGSVQLALGKKRCQGMSNDIDAQCPIQSNGRLGTLPYMALWLLGRLTFSDNQTFPHSALQDLESFMWIIILIIMVRVPTSEMAQWPQNLGLQDTQSHRVYRKGMAGTIVDMHEGTIGLPITNVSGPRQLFVATAHTVVGHYIVHKGGWLHRDVSIGNIMLLKRPIQRPRVTDLGDQVTAETSKLCQAMLIDADHVVRWWDRDHVRAEHRSGTLPYLSLRLLHRWIVSDKSQDTTFKMPHSAMDDLESFVWVIFHVIIIFVPTRSRKEWLAEISSQDRVHHLSFRRGLRTSIDYELNEAPEYRDAALAPFVPFLSRLFALAEHGQNATRVFETPGSSPQITQGKVLDTCNRFYREFLAILFEGAATLPET
;
A
#
# COMPACT_ATOMS: atom_id res chain seq x y z
N MET A 1 -9.36 39.91 36.95
CA MET A 1 -8.64 38.71 37.45
C MET A 1 -8.98 37.57 36.51
N ALA A 2 -8.34 37.51 35.34
CA ALA A 2 -7.04 36.89 35.11
C ALA A 2 -7.15 35.35 34.99
N LEU A 3 -7.49 34.87 33.78
CA LEU A 3 -6.89 33.71 33.09
C LEU A 3 -7.74 33.32 31.86
N GLU A 4 -7.67 34.13 30.80
CA GLU A 4 -8.11 33.74 29.44
C GLU A 4 -7.35 34.56 28.38
N LYS A 5 -6.01 34.39 28.31
CA LYS A 5 -5.16 34.93 27.22
C LYS A 5 -3.72 34.39 27.32
N ALA A 6 -3.48 33.17 26.83
CA ALA A 6 -2.14 32.68 26.44
C ALA A 6 -2.24 31.31 25.74
N ARG A 7 -2.90 31.25 24.57
CA ARG A 7 -2.75 30.16 23.60
C ARG A 7 -2.68 30.75 22.20
N LEU A 8 -1.55 31.37 21.91
CA LEU A 8 -1.09 31.75 20.58
C LEU A 8 0.38 32.17 20.72
N GLY A 9 1.29 31.46 20.05
CA GLY A 9 2.68 31.88 19.87
C GLY A 9 3.74 30.87 20.34
N SER A 10 4.07 29.90 19.49
CA SER A 10 5.47 29.49 19.28
C SER A 10 5.55 28.66 18.00
N GLU A 11 5.61 29.35 16.86
CA GLU A 11 6.26 28.81 15.66
C GLU A 11 7.72 28.52 16.04
N ILE A 12 8.11 27.25 15.98
CA ILE A 12 9.53 26.88 16.05
C ILE A 12 10.09 27.13 14.65
N ASP A 13 10.88 28.20 14.54
CA ASP A 13 11.60 28.61 13.34
C ASP A 13 12.65 27.55 12.95
N PHE A 14 12.24 26.62 12.07
CA PHE A 14 13.07 25.53 11.56
C PHE A 14 14.12 26.02 10.55
N VAL A 15 13.94 27.21 9.96
CA VAL A 15 14.82 27.73 8.90
C VAL A 15 16.14 28.26 9.51
N GLY A 16 16.09 28.86 10.71
CA GLY A 16 17.29 29.35 11.40
C GLY A 16 18.27 28.26 11.84
N SER A 17 17.78 27.06 12.17
CA SER A 17 18.62 25.96 12.67
C SER A 17 19.40 25.23 11.56
N VAL A 18 18.89 25.24 10.32
CA VAL A 18 19.58 24.65 9.16
C VAL A 18 20.66 25.58 8.62
N GLN A 19 20.48 26.91 8.75
CA GLN A 19 21.44 27.90 8.26
C GLN A 19 22.70 28.03 9.13
N LEU A 20 22.67 27.62 10.41
CA LEU A 20 23.85 27.60 11.26
C LEU A 20 24.76 26.37 11.02
N ALA A 21 24.22 25.30 10.40
CA ALA A 21 24.95 24.05 10.16
C ALA A 21 25.70 24.01 8.81
N LEU A 22 25.42 24.94 7.89
CA LEU A 22 26.10 25.04 6.61
C LEU A 22 27.02 26.27 6.62
N GLY A 23 28.25 26.05 7.08
CA GLY A 23 29.32 27.05 6.99
C GLY A 23 29.46 27.58 5.55
N LYS A 24 29.21 28.87 5.36
CA LYS A 24 29.54 29.60 4.14
C LYS A 24 31.04 29.46 3.84
N LYS A 25 31.40 28.60 2.89
CA LYS A 25 32.65 28.75 2.13
C LYS A 25 32.31 28.93 0.65
N ARG A 26 32.61 30.14 0.19
CA ARG A 26 32.50 30.64 -1.16
C ARG A 26 33.67 30.05 -1.95
N CYS A 27 33.41 29.16 -2.91
CA CYS A 27 34.42 28.73 -3.89
C CYS A 27 34.20 29.52 -5.18
N GLN A 28 35.05 30.53 -5.40
CA GLN A 28 35.24 31.15 -6.70
C GLN A 28 36.40 30.42 -7.41
N GLY A 29 36.16 29.96 -8.63
CA GLY A 29 37.14 29.96 -9.72
C GLY A 29 38.07 28.76 -9.90
N MET A 30 38.02 28.25 -11.15
CA MET A 30 39.09 27.62 -11.95
C MET A 30 39.21 26.08 -12.01
N SER A 31 38.78 25.58 -13.18
CA SER A 31 39.49 24.79 -14.19
C SER A 31 39.97 23.35 -13.91
N ASN A 32 39.49 22.46 -14.80
CA ASN A 32 40.07 21.23 -15.37
C ASN A 32 41.44 20.78 -14.84
N ASP A 33 41.50 19.60 -14.23
CA ASP A 33 42.29 18.47 -14.74
C ASP A 33 42.02 17.18 -13.95
N ILE A 34 42.29 16.07 -14.64
CA ILE A 34 42.03 14.66 -14.31
C ILE A 34 43.07 14.12 -13.32
N ASP A 35 42.64 13.17 -12.49
CA ASP A 35 43.45 12.25 -11.65
C ASP A 35 44.47 12.85 -10.66
N ALA A 36 44.01 13.06 -9.42
CA ALA A 36 44.86 12.90 -8.25
C ALA A 36 44.03 12.45 -7.03
N GLN A 37 44.48 11.37 -6.40
CA GLN A 37 43.98 10.84 -5.13
C GLN A 37 43.85 11.97 -4.09
N CYS A 38 42.68 12.06 -3.46
CA CYS A 38 42.40 13.04 -2.42
C CYS A 38 42.42 12.37 -1.03
N PRO A 39 43.51 12.46 -0.25
CA PRO A 39 43.43 12.17 1.18
C PRO A 39 42.98 13.44 1.90
N ILE A 40 41.67 13.68 1.99
CA ILE A 40 41.15 14.70 2.90
C ILE A 40 41.26 14.16 4.33
N GLN A 41 42.40 14.39 4.98
CA GLN A 41 42.48 14.28 6.44
C GLN A 41 41.83 15.51 7.06
N SER A 42 40.55 15.38 7.41
CA SER A 42 39.85 16.37 8.23
C SER A 42 40.13 16.08 9.70
N ASN A 43 40.89 16.95 10.36
CA ASN A 43 41.16 16.89 11.81
C ASN A 43 39.99 17.43 12.66
N GLY A 44 38.76 17.14 12.26
CA GLY A 44 37.55 17.53 13.00
C GLY A 44 36.68 16.32 13.28
N ARG A 45 36.08 16.24 14.47
CA ARG A 45 35.01 15.29 14.78
C ARG A 45 33.87 15.53 13.79
N LEU A 46 33.79 14.72 12.74
CA LEU A 46 32.68 14.76 11.77
C LEU A 46 31.67 13.69 12.17
N GLY A 47 30.42 14.13 12.39
CA GLY A 47 29.29 13.27 12.74
C GLY A 47 28.53 13.75 13.97
N THR A 48 27.21 13.72 13.88
CA THR A 48 26.30 14.04 14.99
C THR A 48 26.13 12.79 15.84
N LEU A 49 26.54 12.83 17.12
CA LEU A 49 26.55 11.67 18.04
C LEU A 49 25.26 10.83 18.03
N PRO A 50 24.05 11.42 18.02
CA PRO A 50 22.79 10.68 17.90
C PRO A 50 22.67 9.76 16.67
N TYR A 51 23.40 10.02 15.59
CA TYR A 51 23.30 9.27 14.33
C TYR A 51 24.57 8.51 13.97
N MET A 52 25.64 8.64 14.74
CA MET A 52 26.92 7.99 14.42
C MET A 52 26.85 6.47 14.57
N ALA A 53 27.50 5.70 13.69
CA ALA A 53 27.61 4.24 13.79
C ALA A 53 28.09 3.74 15.17
N LEU A 54 27.56 2.59 15.62
CA LEU A 54 27.91 1.95 16.90
C LEU A 54 29.39 1.61 17.00
N TRP A 55 30.00 1.22 15.90
CA TRP A 55 31.43 0.93 15.86
C TRP A 55 32.27 2.19 16.11
N LEU A 56 31.88 3.33 15.53
CA LEU A 56 32.55 4.62 15.74
C LEU A 56 32.33 5.12 17.18
N LEU A 57 31.11 5.02 17.71
CA LEU A 57 30.82 5.32 19.12
C LEU A 57 31.66 4.48 20.09
N GLY A 58 31.83 3.19 19.79
CA GLY A 58 32.65 2.29 20.60
C GLY A 58 34.15 2.55 20.50
N ARG A 59 34.62 3.34 19.53
CA ARG A 59 36.02 3.78 19.43
C ARG A 59 36.25 5.12 20.13
N LEU A 60 35.25 6.00 20.11
CA LEU A 60 35.26 7.27 20.85
C LEU A 60 35.34 7.08 22.37
N THR A 61 34.85 5.96 22.91
CA THR A 61 34.95 5.65 24.35
C THR A 61 36.39 5.39 24.83
N PHE A 62 37.33 5.08 23.94
CA PHE A 62 38.69 4.66 24.32
C PHE A 62 39.80 5.65 23.95
N SER A 63 39.52 6.67 23.14
CA SER A 63 40.52 7.69 22.80
C SER A 63 39.88 8.96 22.26
N ASP A 64 40.04 10.08 22.98
CA ASP A 64 39.39 11.36 22.65
C ASP A 64 39.99 12.13 21.46
N ASN A 65 41.16 11.70 20.97
CA ASN A 65 41.99 12.46 20.03
C ASN A 65 42.49 11.68 18.81
N GLN A 66 41.92 10.52 18.51
CA GLN A 66 42.27 9.76 17.31
C GLN A 66 41.27 10.01 16.18
N THR A 67 41.80 10.26 14.98
CA THR A 67 41.04 10.22 13.75
C THR A 67 40.81 8.75 13.38
N PHE A 68 39.55 8.36 13.24
CA PHE A 68 39.20 7.02 12.80
C PHE A 68 38.86 7.05 11.31
N PRO A 69 39.46 6.19 10.48
CA PRO A 69 38.97 6.02 9.11
C PRO A 69 37.54 5.48 9.20
N HIS A 70 36.59 6.20 8.59
CA HIS A 70 35.22 5.71 8.45
C HIS A 70 35.02 5.07 7.07
N SER A 71 34.17 4.05 7.03
CA SER A 71 33.82 3.34 5.80
C SER A 71 32.37 3.61 5.41
N ALA A 72 32.04 3.38 4.14
CA ALA A 72 30.66 3.48 3.65
C ALA A 72 29.66 2.61 4.45
N LEU A 73 30.13 1.53 5.08
CA LEU A 73 29.31 0.68 5.97
C LEU A 73 28.83 1.46 7.22
N GLN A 74 29.66 2.35 7.74
CA GLN A 74 29.35 3.16 8.91
C GLN A 74 28.45 4.35 8.55
N ASP A 75 28.56 4.85 7.32
CA ASP A 75 27.62 5.84 6.78
C ASP A 75 26.23 5.23 6.58
N LEU A 76 26.16 4.00 6.05
CA LEU A 76 24.91 3.24 5.97
C LEU A 76 24.31 2.98 7.35
N GLU A 77 25.12 2.57 8.33
CA GLU A 77 24.63 2.41 9.70
C GLU A 77 24.09 3.74 10.27
N SER A 78 24.78 4.86 10.00
CA SER A 78 24.36 6.18 10.44
C SER A 78 23.03 6.61 9.80
N PHE A 79 22.85 6.29 8.52
CA PHE A 79 21.60 6.48 7.80
C PHE A 79 20.45 5.65 8.38
N MET A 80 20.72 4.41 8.82
CA MET A 80 19.72 3.59 9.52
C MET A 80 19.24 4.24 10.83
N TRP A 81 20.14 4.87 11.60
CA TRP A 81 19.75 5.60 12.82
C TRP A 81 18.87 6.81 12.53
N ILE A 82 19.07 7.48 11.39
CA ILE A 82 18.19 8.56 10.93
C ILE A 82 16.80 8.02 10.58
N ILE A 83 16.72 6.91 9.85
CA ILE A 83 15.44 6.25 9.53
C ILE A 83 14.70 5.84 10.82
N ILE A 84 15.40 5.26 11.78
CA ILE A 84 14.84 4.87 13.08
C ILE A 84 14.26 6.10 13.79
N LEU A 85 14.99 7.23 13.83
CA LEU A 85 14.48 8.46 14.42
C LEU A 85 13.22 8.97 13.70
N ILE A 86 13.21 8.95 12.36
CA ILE A 86 12.04 9.37 11.57
C ILE A 86 10.83 8.50 11.93
N ILE A 87 11.01 7.18 12.01
CA ILE A 87 9.96 6.24 12.41
C ILE A 87 9.47 6.56 13.83
N MET A 88 10.37 6.75 14.79
CA MET A 88 10.02 7.07 16.18
C MET A 88 9.22 8.36 16.31
N VAL A 89 9.57 9.40 15.55
CA VAL A 89 8.86 10.69 15.57
C VAL A 89 7.47 10.57 14.93
N ARG A 90 7.31 9.70 13.92
CA ARG A 90 6.07 9.60 13.14
C ARG A 90 5.11 8.51 13.63
N VAL A 91 5.59 7.52 14.38
CA VAL A 91 4.79 6.38 14.88
C VAL A 91 5.03 6.19 16.38
N PRO A 92 4.55 7.11 17.24
CA PRO A 92 4.78 7.01 18.67
C PRO A 92 3.97 5.85 19.27
N THR A 93 4.64 4.79 19.69
CA THR A 93 4.09 3.79 20.62
C THR A 93 4.34 4.22 22.06
N SER A 94 3.58 3.68 23.02
CA SER A 94 3.78 3.96 24.45
C SER A 94 5.18 3.61 24.95
N GLU A 95 5.82 2.60 24.36
CA GLU A 95 7.22 2.24 24.63
C GLU A 95 8.20 3.24 23.97
N MET A 96 7.96 3.66 22.73
CA MET A 96 8.83 4.61 22.02
C MET A 96 8.76 6.03 22.58
N ALA A 97 7.69 6.41 23.28
CA ALA A 97 7.54 7.74 23.88
C ALA A 97 8.61 8.09 24.92
N GLN A 98 9.27 7.09 25.52
CA GLN A 98 10.32 7.28 26.53
C GLN A 98 11.73 7.44 25.90
N TRP A 99 11.89 7.08 24.63
CA TRP A 99 13.21 6.99 23.98
C TRP A 99 13.79 8.34 23.52
N PRO A 100 13.01 9.36 23.09
CA PRO A 100 13.54 10.69 22.75
C PRO A 100 14.29 11.36 23.90
N GLN A 101 13.87 11.11 25.15
CA GLN A 101 14.56 11.61 26.36
C GLN A 101 15.94 10.97 26.53
N ASN A 102 16.11 9.72 26.08
CA ASN A 102 17.35 8.96 26.18
C ASN A 102 18.33 9.22 25.02
N LEU A 103 17.85 9.73 23.87
CA LEU A 103 18.71 10.15 22.75
C LEU A 103 19.43 11.49 23.02
N GLY A 104 19.00 12.22 24.07
CA GLY A 104 19.68 13.41 24.58
C GLY A 104 20.80 13.11 25.60
N LEU A 105 21.11 11.83 25.86
CA LEU A 105 22.17 11.45 26.77
C LEU A 105 23.54 11.76 26.15
N GLN A 106 24.38 12.51 26.86
CA GLN A 106 25.72 12.91 26.38
C GLN A 106 26.79 11.82 26.57
N ASP A 107 26.44 10.68 27.19
CA ASP A 107 27.36 9.59 27.49
C ASP A 107 27.29 8.46 26.43
N THR A 108 28.47 8.10 25.92
CA THR A 108 28.66 7.13 24.83
C THR A 108 28.38 5.69 25.23
N GLN A 109 28.63 5.33 26.50
CA GLN A 109 28.39 3.97 27.01
C GLN A 109 26.89 3.70 27.18
N SER A 110 26.16 4.67 27.71
CA SER A 110 24.70 4.63 27.82
C SER A 110 24.03 4.52 26.45
N HIS A 111 24.44 5.34 25.48
CA HIS A 111 23.93 5.29 24.09
C HIS A 111 24.07 3.91 23.43
N ARG A 112 25.18 3.20 23.68
CA ARG A 112 25.44 1.87 23.10
C ARG A 112 24.48 0.80 23.62
N VAL A 113 24.20 0.81 24.93
CA VAL A 113 23.29 -0.17 25.57
C VAL A 113 21.86 0.04 25.10
N TYR A 114 21.39 1.30 25.06
CA TYR A 114 20.05 1.62 24.56
C TYR A 114 19.86 1.21 23.11
N ARG A 115 20.85 1.45 22.23
CA ARG A 115 20.77 1.08 20.82
C ARG A 115 20.72 -0.41 20.56
N LYS A 116 21.43 -1.22 21.35
CA LYS A 116 21.30 -2.69 21.29
C LYS A 116 19.90 -3.15 21.68
N GLY A 117 19.31 -2.52 22.71
CA GLY A 117 17.91 -2.75 23.11
C GLY A 117 16.94 -2.38 22.00
N MET A 118 17.05 -1.17 21.44
CA MET A 118 16.21 -0.69 20.34
C MET A 118 16.30 -1.56 19.09
N ALA A 119 17.50 -2.00 18.71
CA ALA A 119 17.67 -2.91 17.58
C ALA A 119 16.96 -4.24 17.81
N GLY A 120 17.03 -4.80 19.03
CA GLY A 120 16.26 -5.99 19.42
C GLY A 120 14.75 -5.77 19.32
N THR A 121 14.23 -4.66 19.87
CA THR A 121 12.80 -4.34 19.81
C THR A 121 12.32 -4.05 18.38
N ILE A 122 13.15 -3.43 17.54
CA ILE A 122 12.83 -3.20 16.11
C ILE A 122 12.79 -4.52 15.35
N VAL A 123 13.72 -5.45 15.62
CA VAL A 123 13.70 -6.79 15.02
C VAL A 123 12.46 -7.57 15.46
N ASP A 124 12.08 -7.52 16.74
CA ASP A 124 10.85 -8.14 17.25
C ASP A 124 9.57 -7.51 16.66
N MET A 125 9.56 -6.18 16.45
CA MET A 125 8.49 -5.48 15.73
C MET A 125 8.44 -5.89 14.26
N HIS A 126 9.59 -6.16 13.63
CA HIS A 126 9.68 -6.54 12.23
C HIS A 126 9.29 -8.01 12.00
N GLU A 127 9.68 -8.94 12.88
CA GLU A 127 9.29 -10.35 12.81
C GLU A 127 7.78 -10.55 13.07
N GLY A 128 7.15 -9.65 13.82
CA GLY A 128 5.70 -9.60 14.00
C GLY A 128 4.90 -8.98 12.84
N THR A 129 5.54 -8.33 11.86
CA THR A 129 4.87 -7.55 10.80
C THR A 129 5.05 -8.09 9.37
N ILE A 130 5.88 -9.11 9.14
CA ILE A 130 6.05 -9.66 7.79
C ILE A 130 4.87 -10.56 7.45
N GLY A 131 3.91 -10.03 6.68
CA GLY A 131 2.90 -10.84 6.03
C GLY A 131 3.50 -11.75 4.94
N LEU A 132 2.73 -12.72 4.47
CA LEU A 132 3.03 -13.49 3.26
C LEU A 132 2.18 -12.97 2.11
N PRO A 133 2.64 -13.02 0.85
CA PRO A 133 1.79 -12.70 -0.29
C PRO A 133 0.50 -13.51 -0.29
N ILE A 134 -0.58 -12.99 -0.89
CA ILE A 134 -1.86 -13.73 -1.02
C ILE A 134 -1.72 -15.05 -1.79
N THR A 135 -0.65 -15.25 -2.56
CA THR A 135 -0.30 -16.54 -3.15
C THR A 135 0.09 -17.60 -2.12
N ASN A 136 0.17 -17.29 -0.83
CA ASN A 136 0.50 -18.25 0.22
C ASN A 136 -0.73 -18.77 0.97
N VAL A 137 -1.93 -18.56 0.44
CA VAL A 137 -3.16 -19.12 1.00
C VAL A 137 -3.12 -20.65 1.04
N SER A 138 -3.65 -21.23 2.11
CA SER A 138 -3.73 -22.68 2.30
C SER A 138 -4.82 -23.34 1.46
N GLY A 139 -5.78 -22.56 0.97
CA GLY A 139 -6.88 -23.06 0.14
C GLY A 139 -7.97 -22.01 -0.15
N PRO A 140 -9.04 -22.44 -0.85
CA PRO A 140 -10.13 -21.59 -1.33
C PRO A 140 -10.78 -20.74 -0.25
N ARG A 141 -11.10 -21.34 0.89
CA ARG A 141 -11.71 -20.63 2.03
C ARG A 141 -10.83 -19.48 2.52
N GLN A 142 -9.52 -19.73 2.69
CA GLN A 142 -8.62 -18.70 3.17
C GLN A 142 -8.45 -17.56 2.16
N LEU A 143 -8.44 -17.86 0.87
CA LEU A 143 -8.44 -16.83 -0.19
C LEU A 143 -9.62 -15.87 -0.02
N PHE A 144 -10.84 -16.40 0.10
CA PHE A 144 -12.05 -15.58 0.22
C PHE A 144 -12.07 -14.76 1.51
N VAL A 145 -11.64 -15.35 2.64
CA VAL A 145 -11.51 -14.61 3.93
C VAL A 145 -10.45 -13.52 3.84
N ALA A 146 -9.29 -13.82 3.27
CA ALA A 146 -8.20 -12.86 3.12
C ALA A 146 -8.65 -11.70 2.23
N THR A 147 -9.24 -11.98 1.07
CA THR A 147 -9.76 -10.93 0.18
C THR A 147 -10.85 -10.11 0.86
N ALA A 148 -11.76 -10.73 1.63
CA ALA A 148 -12.81 -10.00 2.34
C ALA A 148 -12.22 -9.01 3.37
N HIS A 149 -11.25 -9.44 4.17
CA HIS A 149 -10.57 -8.54 5.11
C HIS A 149 -9.84 -7.39 4.41
N THR A 150 -9.23 -7.65 3.25
CA THR A 150 -8.57 -6.64 2.44
C THR A 150 -9.57 -5.66 1.83
N VAL A 151 -10.73 -6.12 1.37
CA VAL A 151 -11.83 -5.27 0.87
C VAL A 151 -12.41 -4.40 2.00
N VAL A 152 -12.50 -4.91 3.23
CA VAL A 152 -12.85 -4.09 4.40
C VAL A 152 -11.81 -3.00 4.64
N GLY A 153 -10.52 -3.34 4.56
CA GLY A 153 -9.44 -2.34 4.67
C GLY A 153 -9.54 -1.26 3.60
N HIS A 154 -9.76 -1.68 2.35
CA HIS A 154 -9.99 -0.79 1.21
C HIS A 154 -11.22 0.11 1.41
N TYR A 155 -12.31 -0.43 1.94
CA TYR A 155 -13.50 0.34 2.31
C TYR A 155 -13.19 1.44 3.33
N ILE A 156 -12.44 1.13 4.40
CA ILE A 156 -12.07 2.10 5.43
C ILE A 156 -11.27 3.26 4.81
N VAL A 157 -10.33 2.94 3.92
CA VAL A 157 -9.55 3.92 3.15
C VAL A 157 -10.48 4.77 2.26
N HIS A 158 -11.41 4.15 1.55
CA HIS A 158 -12.40 4.82 0.71
C HIS A 158 -13.34 5.75 1.48
N LYS A 159 -13.79 5.33 2.67
CA LYS A 159 -14.61 6.13 3.58
C LYS A 159 -13.83 7.32 4.16
N GLY A 160 -12.53 7.12 4.43
CA GLY A 160 -11.58 8.22 4.71
C GLY A 160 -11.34 9.13 3.50
N GLY A 161 -11.90 8.75 2.36
CA GLY A 161 -11.99 9.50 1.12
C GLY A 161 -10.87 9.19 0.10
N TRP A 162 -10.07 8.16 0.37
CA TRP A 162 -8.90 7.84 -0.43
C TRP A 162 -9.19 6.68 -1.40
N LEU A 163 -8.58 6.65 -2.57
CA LEU A 163 -8.61 5.51 -3.50
C LEU A 163 -7.25 4.88 -3.56
N HIS A 164 -7.19 3.55 -3.65
CA HIS A 164 -5.94 2.82 -3.66
C HIS A 164 -5.26 2.83 -5.03
N ARG A 165 -6.04 2.53 -6.08
CA ARG A 165 -5.64 2.56 -7.49
C ARG A 165 -4.61 1.53 -7.94
N ASP A 166 -4.20 0.63 -7.07
CA ASP A 166 -3.24 -0.43 -7.37
C ASP A 166 -3.47 -1.69 -6.54
N VAL A 167 -4.70 -2.19 -6.55
CA VAL A 167 -5.00 -3.51 -5.98
C VAL A 167 -4.38 -4.58 -6.89
N SER A 168 -3.44 -5.36 -6.35
CA SER A 168 -2.70 -6.37 -7.09
C SER A 168 -2.35 -7.55 -6.18
N ILE A 169 -1.90 -8.67 -6.77
CA ILE A 169 -1.45 -9.84 -6.00
C ILE A 169 -0.26 -9.52 -5.08
N GLY A 170 0.57 -8.54 -5.45
CA GLY A 170 1.72 -8.09 -4.66
C GLY A 170 1.33 -7.20 -3.48
N ASN A 171 0.15 -6.58 -3.54
CA ASN A 171 -0.31 -5.60 -2.57
C ASN A 171 -1.30 -6.17 -1.55
N ILE A 172 -1.59 -7.47 -1.60
CA ILE A 172 -2.40 -8.16 -0.58
C ILE A 172 -1.52 -9.11 0.21
N MET A 173 -1.45 -8.87 1.52
CA MET A 173 -0.60 -9.62 2.44
C MET A 173 -1.42 -10.37 3.48
N LEU A 174 -1.22 -11.68 3.56
CA LEU A 174 -1.67 -12.53 4.66
C LEU A 174 -0.86 -12.24 5.91
N LEU A 175 -1.53 -12.05 7.04
CA LEU A 175 -0.88 -11.83 8.31
C LEU A 175 -0.45 -13.17 8.90
N LYS A 176 0.84 -13.32 9.20
CA LYS A 176 1.36 -14.51 9.91
C LYS A 176 0.65 -14.75 11.25
N ARG A 177 0.23 -13.66 11.91
CA ARG A 177 -0.59 -13.69 13.11
C ARG A 177 -1.82 -12.82 12.87
N PRO A 178 -3.03 -13.39 12.84
CA PRO A 178 -4.25 -12.59 12.73
C PRO A 178 -4.36 -11.59 13.88
N ILE A 179 -4.82 -10.37 13.59
CA ILE A 179 -4.87 -9.27 14.56
C ILE A 179 -6.28 -8.71 14.71
N GLN A 180 -6.62 -8.25 15.91
CA GLN A 180 -7.88 -7.56 16.13
C GLN A 180 -7.84 -6.20 15.43
N ARG A 181 -8.88 -5.89 14.64
CA ARG A 181 -9.09 -4.58 14.02
C ARG A 181 -10.38 -3.93 14.56
N PRO A 182 -10.54 -2.60 14.41
CA PRO A 182 -11.80 -1.94 14.70
C PRO A 182 -12.96 -2.55 13.90
N ARG A 183 -14.13 -2.64 14.54
CA ARG A 183 -15.34 -3.15 13.89
C ARG A 183 -15.87 -2.13 12.87
N VAL A 184 -16.41 -2.64 11.77
CA VAL A 184 -17.07 -1.83 10.73
C VAL A 184 -18.56 -2.04 10.84
N THR A 185 -19.30 -1.01 11.24
CA THR A 185 -20.73 -1.08 11.58
C THR A 185 -21.65 -0.50 10.50
N ASP A 186 -21.11 0.26 9.56
CA ASP A 186 -21.83 0.99 8.52
C ASP A 186 -22.08 0.19 7.23
N LEU A 187 -21.60 -1.05 7.17
CA LEU A 187 -21.87 -1.99 6.08
C LEU A 187 -22.85 -3.12 6.49
N GLY A 188 -23.47 -3.02 7.67
CA GLY A 188 -24.50 -3.95 8.16
C GLY A 188 -23.99 -5.04 9.10
N ASP A 189 -24.92 -5.83 9.63
CA ASP A 189 -24.67 -6.76 10.74
C ASP A 189 -23.70 -7.88 10.37
N GLN A 190 -23.79 -8.42 9.14
CA GLN A 190 -22.88 -9.47 8.67
C GLN A 190 -21.43 -8.98 8.65
N VAL A 191 -21.18 -7.79 8.09
CA VAL A 191 -19.83 -7.20 8.07
C VAL A 191 -19.36 -6.87 9.49
N THR A 192 -20.27 -6.41 10.36
CA THR A 192 -19.96 -6.14 11.77
C THR A 192 -19.51 -7.41 12.50
N ALA A 193 -20.21 -8.53 12.28
CA ALA A 193 -19.88 -9.82 12.88
C ALA A 193 -18.55 -10.36 12.35
N GLU A 194 -18.31 -10.28 11.04
CA GLU A 194 -17.06 -10.75 10.43
C GLU A 194 -15.86 -9.89 10.83
N THR A 195 -16.00 -8.56 10.88
CA THR A 195 -14.94 -7.65 11.34
C THR A 195 -14.71 -7.68 12.86
N SER A 196 -15.56 -8.38 13.61
CA SER A 196 -15.30 -8.68 15.02
C SER A 196 -14.29 -9.82 15.20
N LYS A 197 -14.04 -10.63 14.16
CA LYS A 197 -13.04 -11.69 14.17
C LYS A 197 -11.63 -11.13 13.96
N LEU A 198 -10.62 -11.97 14.15
CA LEU A 198 -9.23 -11.59 13.88
C LEU A 198 -9.01 -11.43 12.37
N CYS A 199 -8.54 -10.25 11.99
CA CYS A 199 -8.18 -9.90 10.62
C CYS A 199 -6.98 -10.75 10.17
N GLN A 200 -7.10 -11.39 9.01
CA GLN A 200 -6.10 -12.33 8.49
C GLN A 200 -5.29 -11.77 7.32
N ALA A 201 -5.69 -10.65 6.74
CA ALA A 201 -5.00 -10.07 5.60
C ALA A 201 -5.17 -8.56 5.56
N MET A 202 -4.25 -7.87 4.91
CA MET A 202 -4.30 -6.43 4.73
C MET A 202 -3.86 -6.02 3.32
N LEU A 203 -4.38 -4.86 2.90
CA LEU A 203 -3.91 -4.16 1.72
C LEU A 203 -2.70 -3.31 2.10
N ILE A 204 -1.64 -3.38 1.30
CA ILE A 204 -0.41 -2.60 1.46
C ILE A 204 -0.19 -1.73 0.22
N ASP A 205 0.90 -0.96 0.26
CA ASP A 205 1.38 -0.13 -0.85
C ASP A 205 0.41 1.01 -1.23
N ALA A 206 0.56 2.12 -0.51
CA ALA A 206 -0.27 3.30 -0.67
C ALA A 206 0.35 4.34 -1.63
N ASP A 207 1.36 3.96 -2.43
CA ASP A 207 2.13 4.91 -3.25
C ASP A 207 1.28 5.56 -4.36
N HIS A 208 0.20 4.89 -4.79
CA HIS A 208 -0.74 5.40 -5.78
C HIS A 208 -2.03 6.00 -5.18
N VAL A 209 -2.06 6.18 -3.86
CA VAL A 209 -3.26 6.62 -3.15
C VAL A 209 -3.59 8.07 -3.44
N VAL A 210 -4.86 8.33 -3.76
CA VAL A 210 -5.33 9.69 -4.05
C VAL A 210 -6.66 10.03 -3.39
N ARG A 211 -6.92 11.32 -3.15
CA ARG A 211 -8.23 11.80 -2.68
C ARG A 211 -9.24 11.76 -3.82
N TRP A 212 -10.32 10.99 -3.68
CA TRP A 212 -11.30 10.88 -4.78
C TRP A 212 -12.24 12.07 -4.92
N TRP A 213 -12.37 12.88 -3.86
CA TRP A 213 -13.25 14.05 -3.86
C TRP A 213 -12.55 15.33 -4.32
N ASP A 214 -11.22 15.34 -4.38
CA ASP A 214 -10.42 16.48 -4.84
C ASP A 214 -10.28 16.41 -6.36
N ARG A 215 -11.19 17.08 -7.07
CA ARG A 215 -11.25 17.07 -8.54
C ARG A 215 -10.21 17.97 -9.19
N ASP A 216 -9.69 18.94 -8.44
CA ASP A 216 -8.90 20.06 -8.95
C ASP A 216 -7.39 19.81 -8.83
N HIS A 217 -6.93 19.09 -7.81
CA HIS A 217 -5.49 18.91 -7.54
C HIS A 217 -4.95 17.50 -7.82
N VAL A 218 -5.81 16.50 -8.05
CA VAL A 218 -5.41 15.08 -8.07
C VAL A 218 -5.18 14.49 -9.47
N ARG A 219 -5.37 15.28 -10.53
CA ARG A 219 -5.46 14.76 -11.90
C ARG A 219 -4.11 14.63 -12.65
N ALA A 220 -2.97 14.61 -11.99
CA ALA A 220 -1.66 14.63 -12.65
C ALA A 220 -0.87 13.30 -12.65
N GLU A 221 -1.31 12.27 -11.92
CA GLU A 221 -0.60 10.99 -11.93
C GLU A 221 -1.17 10.03 -12.97
N HIS A 222 -0.49 10.10 -14.11
CA HIS A 222 -0.44 9.19 -15.24
C HIS A 222 -0.73 7.74 -14.82
N ARG A 223 -1.76 7.13 -15.42
CA ARG A 223 -1.93 5.67 -15.59
C ARG A 223 -1.26 4.82 -14.49
N SER A 224 -1.90 4.75 -13.33
CA SER A 224 -1.47 3.87 -12.24
C SER A 224 -2.18 2.52 -12.33
N GLY A 225 -1.61 1.51 -11.69
CA GLY A 225 -2.23 0.20 -11.56
C GLY A 225 -1.48 -0.89 -12.32
N THR A 226 -1.49 -2.08 -11.74
CA THR A 226 -0.82 -3.25 -12.28
C THR A 226 -1.68 -3.89 -13.39
N LEU A 227 -1.13 -3.98 -14.61
CA LEU A 227 -1.86 -4.29 -15.85
C LEU A 227 -2.88 -5.45 -15.77
N PRO A 228 -2.55 -6.63 -15.18
CA PRO A 228 -3.48 -7.75 -15.15
C PRO A 228 -4.70 -7.53 -14.25
N TYR A 229 -4.65 -6.56 -13.33
CA TYR A 229 -5.71 -6.33 -12.36
C TYR A 229 -6.54 -5.08 -12.66
N LEU A 230 -6.03 -4.16 -13.47
CA LEU A 230 -6.76 -2.96 -13.89
C LEU A 230 -8.16 -3.26 -14.41
N SER A 231 -9.19 -2.54 -13.96
CA SER A 231 -10.56 -2.73 -14.44
C SER A 231 -10.66 -2.71 -15.97
N LEU A 232 -11.58 -3.50 -16.56
CA LEU A 232 -11.78 -3.55 -18.01
C LEU A 232 -12.04 -2.16 -18.61
N ARG A 233 -12.74 -1.32 -17.85
CA ARG A 233 -13.05 0.06 -18.20
C ARG A 233 -11.80 0.92 -18.28
N LEU A 234 -10.94 0.88 -17.25
CA LEU A 234 -9.68 1.62 -17.24
C LEU A 234 -8.72 1.11 -18.32
N LEU A 235 -8.62 -0.19 -18.51
CA LEU A 235 -7.79 -0.80 -19.55
C LEU A 235 -8.22 -0.37 -20.96
N HIS A 236 -9.52 -0.45 -21.27
CA HIS A 236 -10.06 0.00 -22.55
C HIS A 236 -9.76 1.48 -22.80
N ARG A 237 -9.93 2.32 -21.78
CA ARG A 237 -9.63 3.76 -21.89
C ARG A 237 -8.15 4.02 -22.06
N TRP A 238 -7.30 3.27 -21.39
CA TRP A 238 -5.86 3.35 -21.57
C TRP A 238 -5.48 3.15 -23.04
N ILE A 239 -6.03 2.10 -23.67
CA ILE A 239 -5.82 1.81 -25.10
C ILE A 239 -6.34 2.93 -26.00
N VAL A 240 -7.55 3.44 -25.75
CA VAL A 240 -8.15 4.51 -26.58
C VAL A 240 -7.36 5.81 -26.46
N SER A 241 -6.95 6.20 -25.25
CA SER A 241 -6.20 7.43 -25.00
C SER A 241 -4.83 7.45 -25.69
N ASP A 242 -4.18 6.30 -25.83
CA ASP A 242 -2.93 6.20 -26.60
C ASP A 242 -3.13 6.42 -28.09
N LYS A 243 -4.26 5.96 -28.64
CA LYS A 243 -4.56 6.10 -30.06
C LYS A 243 -4.95 7.54 -30.42
N SER A 244 -5.65 8.24 -29.52
CA SER A 244 -6.14 9.58 -29.79
C SER A 244 -5.12 10.69 -29.51
N GLN A 245 -3.98 10.39 -28.87
CA GLN A 245 -3.03 11.37 -28.30
C GLN A 245 -3.72 12.44 -27.41
N ASP A 246 -4.97 12.20 -27.02
CA ASP A 246 -5.77 13.13 -26.26
C ASP A 246 -5.49 12.90 -24.77
N THR A 247 -4.57 13.70 -24.26
CA THR A 247 -4.19 13.72 -22.84
C THR A 247 -5.20 14.47 -21.97
N THR A 248 -6.24 15.09 -22.58
CA THR A 248 -7.22 15.91 -21.87
C THR A 248 -8.37 15.09 -21.29
N PHE A 249 -8.67 13.91 -21.85
CA PHE A 249 -9.73 13.03 -21.36
C PHE A 249 -9.29 12.21 -20.13
N LYS A 250 -9.31 12.86 -18.96
CA LYS A 250 -8.99 12.25 -17.67
C LYS A 250 -10.24 11.54 -17.10
N MET A 251 -10.34 10.23 -17.30
CA MET A 251 -11.36 9.43 -16.63
C MET A 251 -10.91 9.15 -15.20
N PRO A 252 -11.69 9.55 -14.18
CA PRO A 252 -11.34 9.28 -12.80
C PRO A 252 -11.44 7.79 -12.50
N HIS A 253 -10.41 7.27 -11.82
CA HIS A 253 -10.46 5.99 -11.13
C HIS A 253 -11.52 6.10 -10.03
N SER A 254 -12.33 5.06 -9.83
CA SER A 254 -13.32 4.98 -8.75
C SER A 254 -13.13 3.73 -7.92
N ALA A 255 -13.77 3.67 -6.74
CA ALA A 255 -13.72 2.49 -5.88
C ALA A 255 -14.19 1.21 -6.59
N MET A 256 -15.02 1.36 -7.64
CA MET A 256 -15.51 0.22 -8.41
C MET A 256 -14.43 -0.40 -9.29
N ASP A 257 -13.42 0.37 -9.70
CA ASP A 257 -12.27 -0.18 -10.43
C ASP A 257 -11.38 -1.00 -9.49
N ASP A 258 -11.16 -0.52 -8.26
CA ASP A 258 -10.45 -1.27 -7.22
C ASP A 258 -11.22 -2.56 -6.85
N LEU A 259 -12.56 -2.51 -6.75
CA LEU A 259 -13.39 -3.71 -6.55
C LEU A 259 -13.27 -4.71 -7.69
N GLU A 260 -13.27 -4.26 -8.96
CA GLU A 260 -13.03 -5.17 -10.08
C GLU A 260 -11.64 -5.80 -9.99
N SER A 261 -10.63 -5.02 -9.58
CA SER A 261 -9.25 -5.48 -9.41
C SER A 261 -9.14 -6.63 -8.39
N PHE A 262 -9.93 -6.60 -7.31
CA PHE A 262 -10.03 -7.73 -6.38
C PHE A 262 -10.54 -9.01 -7.05
N VAL A 263 -11.50 -8.91 -7.97
CA VAL A 263 -12.01 -10.08 -8.71
C VAL A 263 -10.91 -10.70 -9.56
N TRP A 264 -10.10 -9.86 -10.21
CA TRP A 264 -8.95 -10.32 -11.00
C TRP A 264 -7.86 -10.95 -10.13
N VAL A 265 -7.62 -10.44 -8.92
CA VAL A 265 -6.71 -11.09 -7.97
C VAL A 265 -7.24 -12.45 -7.53
N ILE A 266 -8.53 -12.56 -7.18
CA ILE A 266 -9.16 -13.84 -6.81
C ILE A 266 -9.00 -14.84 -7.96
N PHE A 267 -9.36 -14.44 -9.19
CA PHE A 267 -9.22 -15.30 -10.36
C PHE A 267 -7.77 -15.74 -10.58
N HIS A 268 -6.81 -14.81 -10.49
CA HIS A 268 -5.40 -15.12 -10.69
C HIS A 268 -4.89 -16.12 -9.64
N VAL A 269 -5.24 -15.94 -8.36
CA VAL A 269 -4.87 -16.89 -7.31
C VAL A 269 -5.51 -18.26 -7.57
N ILE A 270 -6.79 -18.31 -7.96
CA ILE A 270 -7.47 -19.57 -8.31
C ILE A 270 -6.70 -20.33 -9.39
N ILE A 271 -6.33 -19.70 -10.50
CA ILE A 271 -5.64 -20.40 -11.60
C ILE A 271 -4.18 -20.78 -11.27
N ILE A 272 -3.57 -20.15 -10.25
CA ILE A 272 -2.26 -20.59 -9.74
C ILE A 272 -2.38 -21.92 -9.00
N PHE A 273 -3.49 -22.18 -8.32
CA PHE A 273 -3.67 -23.38 -7.47
C PHE A 273 -4.50 -24.47 -8.11
N VAL A 274 -5.51 -24.10 -8.88
CA VAL A 274 -6.48 -25.02 -9.47
C VAL A 274 -5.98 -25.50 -10.84
N PRO A 275 -5.84 -26.82 -11.05
CA PRO A 275 -5.35 -27.39 -12.30
C PRO A 275 -6.46 -27.42 -13.37
N THR A 276 -6.88 -26.24 -13.85
CA THR A 276 -7.85 -26.13 -14.95
C THR A 276 -7.23 -26.56 -16.28
N ARG A 277 -8.07 -26.95 -17.24
CA ARG A 277 -7.65 -27.35 -18.60
C ARG A 277 -6.88 -26.24 -19.30
N SER A 278 -7.27 -24.99 -19.07
CA SER A 278 -6.71 -23.79 -19.72
C SER A 278 -5.70 -23.04 -18.84
N ARG A 279 -5.22 -23.64 -17.74
CA ARG A 279 -4.35 -22.97 -16.76
C ARG A 279 -3.10 -22.35 -17.40
N LYS A 280 -2.39 -23.11 -18.26
CA LYS A 280 -1.13 -22.65 -18.84
C LYS A 280 -1.35 -21.47 -19.77
N GLU A 281 -2.38 -21.56 -20.60
CA GLU A 281 -2.81 -20.53 -21.53
C GLU A 281 -3.21 -19.28 -20.75
N TRP A 282 -4.11 -19.39 -19.76
CA TRP A 282 -4.56 -18.25 -18.96
C TRP A 282 -3.45 -17.55 -18.19
N LEU A 283 -2.47 -18.30 -17.64
CA LEU A 283 -1.30 -17.70 -16.97
C LEU A 283 -0.39 -16.95 -17.95
N ALA A 284 -0.19 -17.48 -19.16
CA ALA A 284 0.58 -16.81 -20.20
C ALA A 284 -0.13 -15.52 -20.66
N GLU A 285 -1.44 -15.58 -20.85
CA GLU A 285 -2.31 -14.46 -21.20
C GLU A 285 -2.27 -13.34 -20.15
N ILE A 286 -2.40 -13.69 -18.87
CA ILE A 286 -2.30 -12.74 -17.74
C ILE A 286 -0.92 -12.09 -17.65
N SER A 287 0.13 -12.81 -18.06
CA SER A 287 1.50 -12.30 -18.04
C SER A 287 1.85 -11.42 -19.25
N SER A 288 0.97 -11.36 -20.26
CA SER A 288 1.17 -10.53 -21.45
C SER A 288 1.37 -9.06 -21.08
N GLN A 289 2.11 -8.32 -21.90
CA GLN A 289 2.21 -6.86 -21.77
C GLN A 289 1.42 -6.14 -22.87
N ASP A 290 0.82 -6.90 -23.80
CA ASP A 290 -0.05 -6.34 -24.83
C ASP A 290 -1.43 -6.04 -24.23
N ARG A 291 -1.75 -4.74 -24.15
CA ARG A 291 -2.99 -4.23 -23.57
C ARG A 291 -4.23 -4.58 -24.38
N VAL A 292 -4.13 -4.58 -25.72
CA VAL A 292 -5.26 -4.91 -26.60
C VAL A 292 -5.59 -6.40 -26.47
N HIS A 293 -4.54 -7.21 -26.43
CA HIS A 293 -4.64 -8.65 -26.18
C HIS A 293 -5.26 -8.93 -24.81
N HIS A 294 -4.73 -8.31 -23.76
CA HIS A 294 -5.26 -8.38 -22.38
C HIS A 294 -6.75 -8.05 -22.29
N LEU A 295 -7.17 -6.95 -22.92
CA LEU A 295 -8.57 -6.54 -22.91
C LEU A 295 -9.46 -7.59 -23.58
N SER A 296 -9.02 -8.12 -24.71
CA SER A 296 -9.76 -9.09 -25.51
C SER A 296 -9.88 -10.42 -24.75
N PHE A 297 -8.76 -10.91 -24.20
CA PHE A 297 -8.71 -12.10 -23.36
C PHE A 297 -9.65 -11.97 -22.15
N ARG A 298 -9.56 -10.88 -21.37
CA ARG A 298 -10.35 -10.71 -20.15
C ARG A 298 -11.85 -10.55 -20.40
N ARG A 299 -12.24 -9.92 -21.52
CA ARG A 299 -13.64 -9.90 -21.96
C ARG A 299 -14.15 -11.29 -22.36
N GLY A 300 -13.33 -12.05 -23.09
CA GLY A 300 -13.63 -13.43 -23.47
C GLY A 300 -13.77 -14.34 -22.24
N LEU A 301 -12.83 -14.23 -21.30
CA LEU A 301 -12.83 -15.00 -20.06
C LEU A 301 -14.06 -14.72 -19.20
N ARG A 302 -14.44 -13.45 -19.05
CA ARG A 302 -15.66 -13.08 -18.32
C ARG A 302 -16.90 -13.76 -18.94
N THR A 303 -17.02 -13.66 -20.27
CA THR A 303 -18.09 -14.34 -21.01
C THR A 303 -18.04 -15.87 -20.82
N SER A 304 -16.84 -16.45 -20.79
CA SER A 304 -16.63 -17.89 -20.56
C SER A 304 -17.10 -18.33 -19.17
N ILE A 305 -16.81 -17.54 -18.13
CA ILE A 305 -17.25 -17.83 -16.76
C ILE A 305 -18.78 -17.77 -16.66
N ASP A 306 -19.41 -16.77 -17.27
CA ASP A 306 -20.87 -16.65 -17.31
C ASP A 306 -21.51 -17.78 -18.12
N TYR A 307 -20.85 -18.25 -19.17
CA TYR A 307 -21.30 -19.40 -19.95
C TYR A 307 -21.18 -20.72 -19.16
N GLU A 308 -20.06 -20.96 -18.46
CA GLU A 308 -19.88 -22.13 -17.59
C GLU A 308 -20.97 -22.25 -16.50
N LEU A 309 -21.48 -21.11 -16.00
CA LEU A 309 -22.59 -21.10 -15.04
C LEU A 309 -23.86 -21.74 -15.64
N ASN A 310 -24.08 -21.55 -16.94
CA ASN A 310 -25.27 -21.99 -17.68
C ASN A 310 -25.07 -23.33 -18.41
N GLU A 311 -23.84 -23.82 -18.54
CA GLU A 311 -23.56 -25.10 -19.20
C GLU A 311 -24.01 -26.32 -18.39
N ALA A 312 -24.30 -27.43 -19.09
CA ALA A 312 -24.52 -28.71 -18.45
C ALA A 312 -23.26 -29.16 -17.67
N PRO A 313 -23.41 -29.81 -16.49
CA PRO A 313 -22.28 -30.14 -15.61
C PRO A 313 -21.14 -30.92 -16.27
N GLU A 314 -21.43 -31.74 -17.28
CA GLU A 314 -20.45 -32.56 -18.01
C GLU A 314 -19.44 -31.77 -18.86
N TYR A 315 -19.74 -30.52 -19.22
CA TYR A 315 -18.87 -29.66 -20.04
C TYR A 315 -18.01 -28.71 -19.22
N ARG A 316 -18.35 -28.53 -17.93
CA ARG A 316 -17.65 -27.61 -17.03
C ARG A 316 -16.25 -28.10 -16.70
N ASP A 317 -15.34 -27.17 -16.45
CA ASP A 317 -14.08 -27.51 -15.79
C ASP A 317 -14.39 -27.87 -14.33
N ALA A 318 -14.35 -29.15 -14.00
CA ALA A 318 -14.71 -29.66 -12.68
C ALA A 318 -13.89 -29.00 -11.55
N ALA A 319 -12.66 -28.56 -11.83
CA ALA A 319 -11.81 -27.92 -10.86
C ALA A 319 -12.20 -26.44 -10.64
N LEU A 320 -12.68 -25.76 -11.68
CA LEU A 320 -13.16 -24.36 -11.60
C LEU A 320 -14.61 -24.25 -11.12
N ALA A 321 -15.43 -25.28 -11.35
CA ALA A 321 -16.87 -25.27 -11.10
C ALA A 321 -17.30 -24.73 -9.71
N PRO A 322 -16.61 -25.02 -8.59
CA PRO A 322 -16.98 -24.46 -7.29
C PRO A 322 -16.89 -22.92 -7.20
N PHE A 323 -16.03 -22.30 -8.02
CA PHE A 323 -15.75 -20.86 -7.98
C PHE A 323 -16.63 -20.05 -8.94
N VAL A 324 -17.14 -20.69 -10.00
CA VAL A 324 -17.90 -20.03 -11.07
C VAL A 324 -19.07 -19.19 -10.55
N PRO A 325 -19.93 -19.66 -9.62
CA PRO A 325 -21.04 -18.86 -9.11
C PRO A 325 -20.59 -17.57 -8.43
N PHE A 326 -19.47 -17.62 -7.70
CA PHE A 326 -18.92 -16.44 -7.00
C PHE A 326 -18.25 -15.48 -7.98
N LEU A 327 -17.42 -16.00 -8.90
CA LEU A 327 -16.74 -15.18 -9.90
C LEU A 327 -17.74 -14.45 -10.81
N SER A 328 -18.78 -15.13 -11.30
CA SER A 328 -19.82 -14.52 -12.13
C SER A 328 -20.55 -13.39 -11.39
N ARG A 329 -20.97 -13.63 -10.14
CA ARG A 329 -21.61 -12.61 -9.29
C ARG A 329 -20.69 -11.41 -9.01
N LEU A 330 -19.42 -11.65 -8.72
CA LEU A 330 -18.44 -10.59 -8.46
C LEU A 330 -18.19 -9.73 -9.72
N PHE A 331 -18.03 -10.35 -10.89
CA PHE A 331 -17.88 -9.61 -12.15
C PHE A 331 -19.13 -8.80 -12.50
N ALA A 332 -20.32 -9.39 -12.36
CA ALA A 332 -21.59 -8.69 -12.58
C ALA A 332 -21.74 -7.50 -11.62
N LEU A 333 -21.39 -7.69 -10.35
CA LEU A 333 -21.45 -6.63 -9.34
C LEU A 333 -20.48 -5.49 -9.65
N ALA A 334 -19.25 -5.80 -10.08
CA ALA A 334 -18.27 -4.79 -10.46
C ALA A 334 -18.74 -3.95 -11.66
N GLU A 335 -19.34 -4.58 -12.68
CA GLU A 335 -19.91 -3.87 -13.83
C GLU A 335 -21.11 -2.99 -13.44
N HIS A 336 -22.03 -3.52 -12.63
CA HIS A 336 -23.14 -2.73 -12.10
C HIS A 336 -22.65 -1.52 -11.29
N GLY A 337 -21.61 -1.73 -10.49
CA GLY A 337 -20.91 -0.68 -9.74
C GLY A 337 -20.41 0.43 -10.63
N GLN A 338 -19.64 0.08 -11.67
CA GLN A 338 -19.09 1.05 -12.63
C GLN A 338 -20.19 1.83 -13.34
N ASN A 339 -21.27 1.17 -13.74
CA ASN A 339 -22.41 1.84 -14.37
C ASN A 339 -23.09 2.82 -13.40
N ALA A 340 -23.23 2.43 -12.13
CA ALA A 340 -23.81 3.28 -11.09
C ALA A 340 -22.92 4.48 -10.73
N THR A 341 -21.59 4.34 -10.75
CA THR A 341 -20.68 5.45 -10.43
C THR A 341 -20.37 6.36 -11.60
N ARG A 342 -20.70 5.97 -12.83
CA ARG A 342 -20.47 6.76 -14.05
C ARG A 342 -21.03 8.19 -13.98
N VAL A 343 -22.15 8.38 -13.29
CA VAL A 343 -22.76 9.71 -13.06
C VAL A 343 -21.88 10.63 -12.22
N PHE A 344 -21.00 10.08 -11.37
CA PHE A 344 -20.06 10.86 -10.56
C PHE A 344 -18.80 11.25 -11.32
N GLU A 345 -18.49 10.51 -12.38
CA GLU A 345 -17.22 10.59 -13.09
C GLU A 345 -17.26 11.54 -14.28
N THR A 346 -18.46 11.98 -14.70
CA THR A 346 -18.66 12.84 -15.87
C THR A 346 -18.41 14.32 -15.52
N PRO A 347 -17.48 15.02 -16.19
CA PRO A 347 -17.31 16.46 -16.01
C PRO A 347 -18.61 17.22 -16.32
N GLY A 348 -19.05 18.11 -15.43
CA GLY A 348 -20.31 18.87 -15.59
C GLY A 348 -21.56 18.19 -15.02
N SER A 349 -21.45 16.99 -14.44
CA SER A 349 -22.53 16.38 -13.67
C SER A 349 -22.82 17.23 -12.42
N SER A 350 -23.94 17.97 -12.46
CA SER A 350 -24.68 18.72 -11.43
C SER A 350 -23.94 19.18 -10.14
N PRO A 351 -24.14 20.43 -9.69
CA PRO A 351 -23.63 20.96 -8.40
C PRO A 351 -24.14 20.22 -7.13
N GLN A 352 -24.87 19.11 -7.27
CA GLN A 352 -25.50 18.34 -6.19
C GLN A 352 -24.78 17.02 -5.83
N ILE A 353 -23.64 16.68 -6.46
CA ILE A 353 -22.90 15.46 -6.09
C ILE A 353 -22.11 15.72 -4.82
N THR A 354 -22.64 15.26 -3.69
CA THR A 354 -21.98 15.33 -2.39
C THR A 354 -21.12 14.09 -2.14
N GLN A 355 -20.13 14.20 -1.24
CA GLN A 355 -19.36 13.05 -0.78
C GLN A 355 -20.26 11.95 -0.20
N GLY A 356 -21.31 12.34 0.55
CA GLY A 356 -22.30 11.40 1.09
C GLY A 356 -22.98 10.56 0.01
N LYS A 357 -23.41 11.17 -1.10
CA LYS A 357 -24.05 10.42 -2.20
C LYS A 357 -23.12 9.40 -2.86
N VAL A 358 -21.84 9.74 -3.01
CA VAL A 358 -20.82 8.81 -3.52
C VAL A 358 -20.64 7.65 -2.55
N LEU A 359 -20.45 7.94 -1.26
CA LEU A 359 -20.30 6.93 -0.22
C LEU A 359 -21.52 6.02 -0.12
N ASP A 360 -22.74 6.55 -0.12
CA ASP A 360 -23.97 5.77 -0.06
C ASP A 360 -24.09 4.80 -1.24
N THR A 361 -23.72 5.28 -2.44
CA THR A 361 -23.72 4.45 -3.64
C THR A 361 -22.68 3.34 -3.52
N CYS A 362 -21.44 3.67 -3.14
CA CYS A 362 -20.36 2.69 -2.97
C CYS A 362 -20.64 1.69 -1.83
N ASN A 363 -21.20 2.13 -0.71
CA ASN A 363 -21.51 1.31 0.48
C ASN A 363 -22.38 0.10 0.12
N ARG A 364 -23.33 0.30 -0.80
CA ARG A 364 -24.14 -0.79 -1.34
C ARG A 364 -23.26 -1.85 -2.01
N PHE A 365 -22.38 -1.46 -2.91
CA PHE A 365 -21.50 -2.38 -3.64
C PHE A 365 -20.49 -3.07 -2.72
N TYR A 366 -19.89 -2.36 -1.76
CA TYR A 366 -19.01 -3.01 -0.77
C TYR A 366 -19.73 -4.08 0.04
N ARG A 367 -20.95 -3.79 0.52
CA ARG A 367 -21.76 -4.75 1.28
C ARG A 367 -22.12 -5.97 0.44
N GLU A 368 -22.59 -5.79 -0.79
CA GLU A 368 -22.91 -6.90 -1.70
C GLU A 368 -21.65 -7.72 -2.06
N PHE A 369 -20.51 -7.06 -2.27
CA PHE A 369 -19.24 -7.71 -2.59
C PHE A 369 -18.76 -8.59 -1.43
N LEU A 370 -18.76 -8.03 -0.22
CA LEU A 370 -18.40 -8.74 1.00
C LEU A 370 -19.35 -9.90 1.29
N ALA A 371 -20.65 -9.74 1.04
CA ALA A 371 -21.61 -10.83 1.21
C ALA A 371 -21.27 -12.03 0.31
N ILE A 372 -20.92 -11.80 -0.97
CA ILE A 372 -20.47 -12.85 -1.89
C ILE A 372 -19.19 -13.53 -1.38
N LEU A 373 -18.24 -12.75 -0.86
CA LEU A 373 -17.00 -13.30 -0.33
C LEU A 373 -17.20 -14.15 0.92
N PHE A 374 -18.03 -13.69 1.86
CA PHE A 374 -18.34 -14.43 3.07
C PHE A 374 -19.14 -15.70 2.79
N GLU A 375 -20.05 -15.66 1.82
CA GLU A 375 -20.75 -16.85 1.33
C GLU A 375 -19.75 -17.86 0.76
N GLY A 376 -18.85 -17.42 -0.14
CA GLY A 376 -17.79 -18.28 -0.69
C GLY A 376 -16.88 -18.87 0.39
N ALA A 377 -16.49 -18.07 1.38
CA ALA A 377 -15.69 -18.55 2.53
C ALA A 377 -16.43 -19.56 3.42
N ALA A 378 -17.76 -19.56 3.43
CA ALA A 378 -18.56 -20.53 4.20
C ALA A 378 -18.80 -21.84 3.43
N THR A 379 -18.82 -21.79 2.09
CA THR A 379 -19.16 -22.94 1.25
C THR A 379 -17.96 -23.66 0.64
N LEU A 380 -16.87 -22.93 0.36
CA LEU A 380 -15.67 -23.50 -0.27
C LEU A 380 -14.82 -24.29 0.74
N PRO A 381 -14.12 -25.34 0.31
CA PRO A 381 -13.32 -26.18 1.20
C PRO A 381 -12.10 -25.43 1.77
N GLU A 382 -11.59 -25.94 2.89
CA GLU A 382 -10.37 -25.41 3.52
C GLU A 382 -9.10 -25.66 2.72
N THR A 383 -9.06 -26.78 1.98
CA THR A 383 -7.93 -27.24 1.16
C THR A 383 -8.40 -27.82 -0.15
#